data_AF-A0A4Q3EA78-F1
#
_entry.id   AF-A0A4Q3EA78-F1
#
_cell.length_a   1.000
_cell.length_b   1.000
_cell.length_c   1.000
_cell.angle_alpha   90.00
_cell.angle_beta   90.00
_cell.angle_gamma   90.00
#
_symmetry.space_group_name_H-M   'P 1'
#
loop_
_entity.id
_entity.type
_entity.pdbx_description
1 polymer ?
#
loop_
_entity_poly.entity_id
_entity_poly.type
_entity_poly.pdbx_seq_one_letter_code
_entity_poly.pdbx_strand_id
1 'polypeptide(L)'
;MKKNILLLLLIFSISNAIAQSDRWQQRVNYAMDVNMNVQTNRFSGTQKLEYTNNSPDTLKRVYYHLYWNAFQPNSMMDARSRE
;
A
#
# COMPACT_ATOMS: atom_id res chain seq x y z
N MET A 1 -31.83 -43.40 1.74
CA MET A 1 -30.77 -43.29 0.71
C MET A 1 -30.70 -41.89 0.09
N LYS A 2 -31.77 -41.35 -0.51
CA LYS A 2 -31.77 -40.00 -1.12
C LYS A 2 -31.39 -38.85 -0.16
N LYS A 3 -31.81 -38.93 1.11
CA LYS A 3 -31.49 -37.93 2.15
C LYS A 3 -29.99 -37.90 2.50
N ASN A 4 -29.33 -39.06 2.50
CA ASN A 4 -27.90 -39.19 2.79
C ASN A 4 -27.06 -38.69 1.61
N ILE A 5 -27.52 -38.91 0.37
CA ILE A 5 -26.91 -38.38 -0.86
C ILE A 5 -27.00 -36.86 -0.90
N LEU A 6 -28.15 -36.29 -0.52
CA LEU A 6 -28.33 -34.83 -0.45
C LEU A 6 -27.40 -34.20 0.60
N LEU A 7 -27.22 -34.86 1.75
CA LEU A 7 -26.31 -34.40 2.80
C LEU A 7 -24.85 -34.42 2.33
N LEU A 8 -24.44 -35.47 1.61
CA LEU A 8 -23.10 -35.57 1.00
C LEU A 8 -22.84 -34.49 -0.04
N LEU A 9 -23.82 -34.20 -0.90
CA LEU A 9 -23.74 -33.10 -1.87
C LEU A 9 -23.61 -31.74 -1.19
N LEU A 10 -24.35 -31.51 -0.11
CA LEU A 10 -24.29 -30.25 0.64
C LEU A 10 -22.91 -30.05 1.30
N ILE A 11 -22.33 -31.10 1.88
CA ILE A 11 -21.00 -31.06 2.49
C ILE A 11 -19.93 -30.77 1.42
N PHE A 12 -20.05 -31.38 0.24
CA PHE A 12 -19.15 -31.16 -0.88
C PHE A 12 -19.23 -29.72 -1.44
N SER A 13 -20.40 -29.11 -1.44
CA SER A 13 -20.55 -27.70 -1.85
C SER A 13 -19.91 -26.73 -0.86
N ILE A 14 -19.96 -27.00 0.45
CA ILE A 14 -19.38 -26.14 1.49
C ILE A 14 -17.85 -26.15 1.45
N SER A 15 -17.22 -27.30 1.14
CA SER A 15 -15.75 -27.37 1.03
C SER A 15 -15.18 -26.52 -0.12
N ASN A 16 -15.97 -26.24 -1.16
CA ASN A 16 -15.56 -25.37 -2.27
C ASN A 16 -15.65 -23.87 -1.92
N ALA A 17 -16.24 -23.49 -0.78
CA ALA A 17 -16.44 -22.10 -0.40
C ALA A 17 -15.23 -21.44 0.31
N ILE A 18 -14.16 -22.19 0.63
CA ILE A 18 -12.95 -21.71 1.35
C ILE A 18 -11.86 -21.19 0.38
N ALA A 19 -12.21 -20.83 -0.85
CA ALA A 19 -11.23 -20.40 -1.86
C ALA A 19 -10.72 -18.95 -1.73
N GLN A 20 -11.27 -18.15 -0.81
CA GLN A 20 -10.87 -16.76 -0.63
C GLN A 20 -9.63 -16.69 0.28
N SER A 21 -8.49 -16.26 -0.26
CA SER A 21 -7.31 -15.94 0.56
C SER A 21 -7.64 -14.82 1.55
N ASP A 22 -7.17 -14.96 2.78
CA ASP A 22 -7.34 -13.93 3.79
C ASP A 22 -6.71 -12.61 3.28
N ARG A 23 -7.51 -11.53 3.22
CA ARG A 23 -7.03 -10.25 2.69
C ARG A 23 -6.22 -9.55 3.78
N TRP A 24 -4.90 -9.53 3.62
CA TRP A 24 -4.04 -8.73 4.46
C TRP A 24 -4.01 -7.28 3.98
N GLN A 25 -4.51 -6.35 4.79
CA GLN A 25 -4.38 -4.93 4.52
C GLN A 25 -3.06 -4.43 5.12
N GLN A 26 -2.19 -3.83 4.31
CA GLN A 26 -0.95 -3.23 4.79
C GLN A 26 -1.21 -1.84 5.37
N ARG A 27 -0.39 -1.44 6.34
CA ARG A 27 -0.46 -0.12 6.97
C ARG A 27 0.93 0.50 7.03
N VAL A 28 0.96 1.80 6.81
CA VAL A 28 2.16 2.61 6.98
C VAL A 28 1.85 3.81 7.85
N ASN A 29 2.67 4.01 8.89
CA ASN A 29 2.62 5.21 9.71
C ASN A 29 3.80 6.10 9.34
N TYR A 30 3.51 7.36 9.02
CA TYR A 30 4.50 8.35 8.67
C TYR A 30 4.58 9.41 9.76
N ALA A 31 5.81 9.71 10.19
CA ALA A 31 6.11 10.90 10.96
C ALA A 31 7.16 11.70 10.18
N MET A 32 6.88 12.97 9.91
CA MET A 32 7.76 13.84 9.15
C MET A 32 7.99 15.13 9.92
N ASP A 33 9.25 15.54 9.97
CA ASP A 33 9.65 16.88 10.38
C ASP A 33 10.22 17.57 9.14
N VAL A 34 9.54 18.62 8.68
CA VAL A 34 9.84 19.31 7.43
C VAL A 34 9.92 20.80 7.67
N ASN A 35 11.04 21.38 7.27
CA ASN A 35 11.27 22.82 7.27
C ASN A 35 11.21 23.35 5.83
N MET A 36 10.50 24.46 5.64
CA MET A 36 10.46 25.18 4.37
C MET A 36 11.25 26.48 4.48
N ASN A 37 12.27 26.63 3.64
CA ASN A 37 12.93 27.90 3.41
C ASN A 37 12.12 28.70 2.36
N VAL A 38 11.37 29.70 2.80
CA VAL A 38 10.48 30.51 1.94
C VAL A 38 11.23 31.46 1.00
N GLN A 39 12.48 31.80 1.31
CA GLN A 39 13.29 32.65 0.44
C GLN A 39 13.77 31.89 -0.79
N THR A 40 14.00 30.59 -0.66
CA THR A 40 14.53 29.72 -1.74
C THR A 40 13.50 28.71 -2.25
N ASN A 41 12.31 28.65 -1.64
CA ASN A 41 11.26 27.66 -1.91
C ASN A 41 11.77 26.20 -1.82
N ARG A 42 12.66 25.93 -0.85
CA ARG A 42 13.23 24.59 -0.65
C ARG A 42 12.72 23.97 0.64
N PHE A 43 12.42 22.68 0.56
CA PHE A 43 12.05 21.86 1.71
C PHE A 43 13.25 21.01 2.12
N SER A 44 13.52 20.95 3.41
CA SER A 44 14.45 20.00 4.02
C SER A 44 13.75 19.32 5.20
N GLY A 45 14.14 18.10 5.54
CA GLY A 45 13.44 17.39 6.60
C GLY A 45 13.85 15.94 6.73
N THR A 46 13.29 15.30 7.75
CA THR A 46 13.49 13.89 8.03
C THR A 46 12.13 13.19 8.05
N GLN A 47 12.05 12.03 7.42
CA GLN A 47 10.88 11.17 7.43
C GLN A 47 11.21 9.87 8.17
N LYS A 48 10.37 9.50 9.14
CA LYS A 48 10.32 8.17 9.72
C LYS A 48 9.10 7.43 9.19
N LEU A 49 9.32 6.22 8.66
CA LEU A 49 8.29 5.34 8.14
C LEU A 49 8.27 4.05 8.95
N GLU A 50 7.11 3.72 9.53
CA GLU A 50 6.86 2.43 10.18
C GLU A 50 5.89 1.61 9.33
N TYR A 51 6.41 0.53 8.72
CA TYR A 51 5.66 -0.36 7.85
C TYR A 51 5.16 -1.58 8.63
N THR A 52 3.86 -1.85 8.58
CA THR A 52 3.28 -3.10 9.09
C THR A 52 3.11 -4.06 7.93
N ASN A 53 3.78 -5.22 7.97
CA ASN A 53 3.58 -6.34 7.02
C ASN A 53 2.60 -7.37 7.61
N ASN A 54 1.36 -7.38 7.13
CA ASN A 54 0.34 -8.36 7.51
C ASN A 54 0.29 -9.58 6.56
N SER A 55 1.16 -9.63 5.54
CA SER A 55 1.26 -10.79 4.66
C SER A 55 1.87 -11.97 5.42
N PRO A 56 1.43 -13.22 5.14
CA PRO A 56 2.12 -14.41 5.63
C PRO A 56 3.55 -14.54 5.07
N ASP A 57 3.84 -13.86 3.95
CA ASP A 57 5.14 -13.88 3.31
C ASP A 57 6.10 -12.84 3.92
N THR A 58 7.37 -13.23 4.02
CA THR A 58 8.41 -12.31 4.49
C THR A 58 8.74 -11.27 3.41
N LEU A 59 8.46 -10.01 3.70
CA LEU A 59 8.87 -8.89 2.85
C LEU A 59 10.39 -8.66 2.97
N LYS A 60 11.13 -8.82 1.86
CA LYS A 60 12.60 -8.64 1.82
C LYS A 60 13.05 -7.28 1.31
N ARG A 61 12.17 -6.55 0.61
CA ARG A 61 12.47 -5.25 0.00
C ARG A 61 11.26 -4.33 0.10
N VAL A 62 11.52 -3.04 0.27
CA VAL A 62 10.51 -1.98 0.21
C VAL A 62 10.96 -0.98 -0.84
N TYR A 63 10.08 -0.66 -1.78
CA TYR A 63 10.34 0.32 -2.83
C TYR A 63 9.67 1.63 -2.47
N TYR A 64 10.40 2.72 -2.61
CA TYR A 64 9.89 4.08 -2.40
C TYR A 64 9.73 4.76 -3.74
N HIS A 65 8.58 5.40 -3.94
CA HIS A 65 8.40 6.33 -5.04
C HIS A 65 8.67 7.74 -4.53
N LEU A 66 9.88 8.24 -4.76
CA LEU A 66 10.27 9.60 -4.38
C LEU A 66 10.40 10.45 -5.65
N TYR A 67 9.60 11.51 -5.74
CA TYR A 67 9.75 12.50 -6.81
C TYR A 67 10.79 13.54 -6.39
N TRP A 68 12.06 13.21 -6.56
CA TRP A 68 13.12 14.19 -6.34
C TRP A 68 12.95 15.35 -7.30
N ASN A 69 13.04 16.58 -6.78
CA ASN A 69 12.99 17.80 -7.59
C ASN A 69 11.73 17.94 -8.45
N ALA A 70 10.61 17.33 -8.03
CA ALA A 70 9.37 17.28 -8.78
C ALA A 70 8.86 18.66 -9.23
N PHE A 71 9.21 19.70 -8.47
CA PHE A 71 8.80 21.10 -8.67
C PHE A 71 9.97 22.03 -9.01
N GLN A 72 11.13 21.51 -9.40
CA GLN A 72 12.20 22.37 -9.93
C GLN A 72 11.76 22.99 -11.27
N PRO A 73 12.26 24.17 -11.67
CA PRO A 73 11.97 24.74 -12.97
C PRO A 73 12.24 23.73 -14.11
N ASN A 74 11.31 23.62 -15.05
CA ASN A 74 11.29 22.69 -16.18
C ASN A 74 11.07 21.20 -15.83
N SER A 75 10.71 20.88 -14.59
CA SER A 75 10.26 19.54 -14.22
C SER A 75 8.82 19.27 -14.66
N MET A 76 8.42 17.99 -14.64
CA MET A 76 7.05 17.60 -15.02
C MET A 76 5.98 18.25 -14.12
N MET A 77 6.20 18.36 -12.80
CA MET A 77 5.20 19.00 -11.95
C MET A 77 5.27 20.53 -11.99
N ASP A 78 6.42 21.12 -12.32
CA ASP A 78 6.53 22.57 -12.60
C ASP A 78 5.78 22.98 -13.88
N ALA A 79 5.76 22.13 -14.91
CA ALA A 79 4.90 22.34 -16.07
C ALA A 79 3.41 22.27 -15.70
N ARG A 80 3.02 21.21 -14.96
CA ARG A 80 1.62 21.00 -14.54
C ARG A 80 1.09 22.03 -13.55
N SER A 81 1.94 22.64 -12.73
CA SER A 81 1.49 23.67 -11.76
C SER A 81 1.15 25.01 -12.40
N ARG A 82 1.53 25.20 -13.68
CA ARG A 82 1.23 26.40 -14.49
C ARG A 82 0.03 26.21 -15.42
N GLU A 83 -0.52 25.01 -15.50
CA GLU A 83 -1.78 24.70 -16.18
C GLU A 83 -2.96 25.08 -15.27
#